data_AF-A0A1H9WD04-F1
#
_entry.id   AF-A0A1H9WD04-F1
#
_cell.length_a   1.000
_cell.length_b   1.000
_cell.length_c   1.000
_cell.angle_alpha   90.00
_cell.angle_beta   90.00
_cell.angle_gamma   90.00
#
_symmetry.space_group_name_H-M   'P 1'
#
loop_
_entity.id
_entity.type
_entity.pdbx_description
1 polymer ?
#
loop_
_entity_poly.entity_id
_entity_poly.type
_entity_poly.pdbx_seq_one_letter_code
_entity_poly.pdbx_strand_id
1 'polypeptide(L)'
;MDNQKKQTSDHERLVREWFQSEGTEVQMIVPVKIGKIKSGFFYAGFCEEDLFILEVIEDRDVSLMEKFLWEDCDNVMVNKGLMRVRVLLDEKADLSFPKHGDRVIDFLNKKKDLKLWEYERNIWSRMFGKQ
;
A
#
# COMPACT_ATOMS: atom_id res chain seq x y z
N MET A 1 23.80 -6.49 -12.66
CA MET A 1 22.78 -6.30 -11.60
C MET A 1 22.05 -4.97 -11.77
N ASP A 2 21.36 -4.72 -12.90
CA ASP A 2 20.79 -3.38 -13.16
C ASP A 2 19.39 -3.33 -13.79
N ASN A 3 18.84 -4.46 -14.27
CA ASN A 3 17.57 -4.41 -15.00
C ASN A 3 16.32 -4.29 -14.10
N GLN A 4 16.32 -4.91 -12.91
CA GLN A 4 15.18 -4.80 -11.98
C GLN A 4 14.99 -3.39 -11.41
N LYS A 5 16.09 -2.66 -11.18
CA LYS A 5 16.02 -1.27 -10.69
C LYS A 5 15.45 -0.35 -11.77
N LYS A 6 15.89 -0.50 -13.03
CA LYS A 6 15.39 0.27 -14.17
C LYS A 6 13.89 0.06 -14.44
N GLN A 7 13.42 -1.18 -14.40
CA GLN A 7 11.99 -1.46 -14.62
C GLN A 7 11.09 -0.86 -13.52
N THR A 8 11.53 -0.91 -12.26
CA THR A 8 10.75 -0.32 -11.15
C THR A 8 10.66 1.21 -11.29
N SER A 9 11.74 1.86 -11.73
CA SER A 9 11.73 3.32 -11.95
C SER A 9 10.81 3.73 -13.11
N ASP A 10 10.69 2.91 -14.15
CA ASP A 10 9.84 3.21 -15.30
C ASP A 10 8.35 3.09 -14.93
N HIS A 11 7.98 2.10 -14.13
CA HIS A 11 6.63 1.96 -13.61
C HIS A 11 6.21 3.11 -12.70
N GLU A 12 7.07 3.51 -11.75
CA GLU A 12 6.78 4.66 -10.89
C GLU A 12 6.60 5.94 -11.69
N ARG A 13 7.38 6.13 -12.77
CA ARG A 13 7.21 7.26 -13.69
C ARG A 13 5.83 7.24 -14.36
N LEU A 14 5.39 6.10 -14.89
CA LEU A 14 4.08 5.96 -15.53
C LEU A 14 2.94 6.29 -14.54
N VAL A 15 3.02 5.77 -13.32
CA VAL A 15 2.01 6.06 -12.29
C VAL A 15 2.00 7.54 -11.91
N ARG A 16 3.15 8.20 -11.84
CA ARG A 16 3.23 9.66 -11.61
C ARG A 16 2.61 10.46 -12.75
N GLU A 17 2.91 10.08 -13.99
CA GLU A 17 2.34 10.72 -15.18
C GLU A 17 0.80 10.58 -15.20
N TRP A 18 0.28 9.43 -14.79
CA TRP A 18 -1.16 9.22 -14.64
C TRP A 18 -1.78 10.18 -13.60
N PHE A 19 -1.19 10.30 -12.40
CA PHE A 19 -1.70 11.26 -11.40
C PHE A 19 -1.66 12.71 -11.89
N GLN A 20 -0.63 13.07 -12.67
CA GLN A 20 -0.52 14.39 -13.28
C GLN A 20 -1.61 14.64 -14.33
N SER A 21 -1.94 13.65 -15.17
CA SER A 21 -3.02 13.79 -16.16
C SER A 21 -4.38 13.91 -15.50
N GLU A 22 -4.60 13.24 -14.37
CA GLU A 22 -5.81 13.36 -13.56
C GLU A 22 -5.86 14.63 -12.70
N GLY A 23 -4.83 15.47 -12.73
CA GLY A 23 -4.75 16.68 -11.90
C GLY A 23 -4.79 16.40 -10.40
N THR A 24 -4.35 15.21 -9.97
CA THR A 24 -4.45 14.73 -8.59
C THR A 24 -3.11 14.88 -7.88
N GLU A 25 -3.10 15.55 -6.72
CA GLU A 25 -1.90 15.71 -5.91
C GLU A 25 -1.63 14.45 -5.06
N VAL A 26 -0.54 13.76 -5.39
CA VAL A 26 -0.13 12.53 -4.71
C VAL A 26 1.05 12.77 -3.77
N GLN A 27 0.89 12.41 -2.50
CA GLN A 27 1.91 12.59 -1.47
C GLN A 27 2.95 11.47 -1.50
N MET A 28 2.53 10.26 -1.88
CA MET A 28 3.42 9.10 -1.96
C MET A 28 2.90 8.07 -2.95
N ILE A 29 3.81 7.48 -3.73
CA ILE A 29 3.54 6.32 -4.58
C ILE A 29 4.50 5.22 -4.15
N VAL A 30 3.97 4.02 -3.90
CA VAL A 30 4.78 2.85 -3.52
C VAL A 30 4.25 1.58 -4.16
N PRO A 31 5.15 0.65 -4.56
CA PRO A 31 4.74 -0.68 -4.97
C PRO A 31 3.97 -1.41 -3.87
N VAL A 32 2.90 -2.09 -4.25
CA VAL A 32 2.03 -2.85 -3.35
C VAL A 32 1.74 -4.24 -3.92
N LYS A 33 1.50 -5.21 -3.03
CA LYS A 33 0.90 -6.50 -3.41
C LYS A 33 -0.52 -6.57 -2.84
N ILE A 34 -1.45 -7.08 -3.61
CA ILE A 34 -2.84 -7.25 -3.21
C ILE A 34 -3.06 -8.70 -2.81
N GLY A 35 -3.57 -8.95 -1.59
CA GLY A 35 -3.56 -10.28 -0.97
C GLY A 35 -4.20 -11.41 -1.80
N LYS A 36 -5.23 -11.08 -2.60
CA LYS A 36 -5.95 -12.06 -3.45
C LYS A 36 -5.35 -12.21 -4.87
N ILE A 37 -4.42 -11.34 -5.27
CA ILE A 37 -3.91 -11.29 -6.65
C ILE A 37 -2.46 -11.79 -6.68
N LYS A 38 -2.22 -12.83 -7.49
CA LYS A 38 -0.93 -13.55 -7.50
C LYS A 38 0.15 -12.88 -8.37
N SER A 39 -0.25 -12.12 -9.38
CA SER A 39 0.64 -11.53 -10.38
C SER A 39 0.14 -10.15 -10.79
N GLY A 40 1.06 -9.26 -11.16
CA GLY A 40 0.76 -7.89 -11.58
C GLY A 40 1.71 -6.90 -10.92
N PHE A 41 1.82 -5.71 -11.53
CA PHE A 41 2.62 -4.61 -11.02
C PHE A 41 1.69 -3.55 -10.44
N PHE A 42 1.40 -3.67 -9.15
CA PHE A 42 0.46 -2.77 -8.48
C PHE A 42 1.19 -1.67 -7.72
N TYR A 43 0.57 -0.49 -7.70
CA TYR A 43 1.04 0.67 -6.97
C TYR A 43 -0.09 1.25 -6.13
N ALA A 44 0.26 1.68 -4.92
CA ALA A 44 -0.61 2.45 -4.06
C ALA A 44 -0.20 3.92 -4.13
N GLY A 45 -1.14 4.79 -4.51
CA GLY A 45 -0.99 6.24 -4.47
C GLY A 45 -1.75 6.81 -3.26
N PHE A 46 -1.00 7.43 -2.36
CA PHE A 46 -1.51 8.02 -1.13
C PHE A 46 -1.69 9.53 -1.31
N CYS A 47 -2.93 9.99 -1.21
CA CYS A 47 -3.31 11.40 -1.32
C CYS A 47 -3.86 11.90 0.02
N GLU A 48 -4.21 13.19 0.09
CA GLU A 48 -4.78 13.78 1.31
C GLU A 48 -6.11 13.12 1.69
N GLU A 49 -7.02 12.93 0.74
CA GLU A 49 -8.37 12.42 1.01
C GLU A 49 -8.54 10.96 0.58
N ASP A 50 -7.65 10.48 -0.29
CA ASP A 50 -7.84 9.21 -1.00
C ASP A 50 -6.62 8.27 -0.92
N LEU A 51 -6.91 6.99 -1.07
CA LEU A 51 -5.99 5.94 -1.49
C LEU A 51 -6.40 5.40 -2.86
N PHE A 52 -5.46 5.40 -3.79
CA PHE A 52 -5.63 4.81 -5.11
C PHE A 52 -4.82 3.53 -5.22
N ILE A 53 -5.42 2.49 -5.80
CA ILE A 53 -4.75 1.26 -6.18
C ILE A 53 -4.70 1.21 -7.71
N LEU A 54 -3.50 1.20 -8.27
CA LEU A 54 -3.28 1.19 -9.71
C LEU A 54 -2.55 -0.08 -10.13
N GLU A 55 -2.80 -0.52 -11.36
CA GLU A 55 -2.05 -1.56 -12.05
C GLU A 55 -1.29 -0.97 -13.23
N VAL A 56 -0.02 -1.35 -13.38
CA VAL A 56 0.78 -1.07 -14.58
C VAL A 56 0.71 -2.30 -15.50
N ILE A 57 0.20 -2.10 -16.71
CA ILE A 57 -0.02 -3.13 -17.72
C ILE A 57 1.05 -3.00 -18.81
N GLU A 58 1.78 -4.09 -19.06
CA GLU A 58 2.78 -4.21 -20.14
C GLU A 58 3.82 -3.06 -20.21
N ASP A 59 4.16 -2.45 -19.07
CA ASP A 59 5.10 -1.33 -18.96
C ASP A 59 4.69 -0.09 -19.80
N ARG A 60 3.41 0.06 -20.11
CA ARG A 60 2.92 1.14 -21.00
C ARG A 60 1.69 1.85 -20.47
N ASP A 61 0.74 1.09 -19.94
CA ASP A 61 -0.55 1.62 -19.52
C ASP A 61 -0.69 1.54 -18.00
N VAL A 62 -1.42 2.51 -17.45
CA VAL A 62 -1.79 2.55 -16.03
C VAL A 62 -3.30 2.50 -15.93
N SER A 63 -3.80 1.52 -15.19
CA SER A 63 -5.23 1.35 -14.93
C SER A 63 -5.51 1.61 -13.46
N LEU A 64 -6.52 2.45 -13.18
CA LEU A 64 -7.06 2.58 -11.83
C LEU A 64 -7.90 1.35 -11.52
N MET A 65 -7.53 0.60 -10.48
CA MET A 65 -8.27 -0.56 -10.01
C MET A 65 -9.35 -0.16 -9.02
N GLU A 66 -8.93 0.53 -7.95
CA GLU A 66 -9.79 0.88 -6.83
C GLU A 66 -9.39 2.24 -6.26
N LYS A 67 -10.37 2.96 -5.74
CA LYS A 67 -10.21 4.24 -5.05
C LYS A 67 -10.96 4.14 -3.71
N PHE A 68 -10.28 4.49 -2.62
CA PHE A 68 -10.85 4.53 -1.28
C PHE A 68 -10.72 5.92 -0.70
N LEU A 69 -11.84 6.50 -0.27
CA LEU A 69 -11.82 7.69 0.57
C LEU A 69 -11.35 7.30 1.96
N TRP A 70 -10.42 8.06 2.55
CA TRP A 70 -9.95 7.80 3.91
C TRP A 70 -11.06 7.98 4.95
N GLU A 71 -12.00 8.90 4.71
CA GLU A 71 -13.17 9.09 5.57
C GLU A 71 -14.08 7.85 5.64
N ASP A 72 -14.06 7.00 4.61
CA ASP A 72 -14.80 5.75 4.57
C ASP A 72 -14.06 4.58 5.24
N CYS A 73 -12.88 4.84 5.81
CA CYS A 73 -12.03 3.88 6.47
C CYS A 73 -11.92 4.19 7.97
N ASP A 74 -12.90 3.75 8.75
CA ASP A 74 -12.91 3.90 10.21
C ASP A 74 -11.72 3.22 10.88
N ASN A 75 -11.34 2.02 10.42
CA ASN A 75 -10.26 1.24 11.03
C ASN A 75 -9.25 0.74 10.00
N VAL A 76 -7.99 1.00 10.32
CA VAL A 76 -6.86 0.50 9.54
C VAL A 76 -6.04 -0.43 10.42
N MET A 77 -6.08 -1.71 10.10
CA MET A 77 -5.27 -2.70 10.79
C MET A 77 -3.91 -2.83 10.11
N VAL A 78 -2.86 -2.59 10.87
CA VAL A 78 -1.48 -2.68 10.40
C VAL A 78 -0.78 -3.87 11.05
N ASN A 79 -0.14 -4.70 10.25
CA ASN A 79 0.68 -5.82 10.72
C ASN A 79 2.10 -5.67 10.18
N LYS A 80 3.02 -5.28 11.06
CA LYS A 80 4.44 -5.13 10.73
C LYS A 80 5.15 -6.47 10.87
N GLY A 81 5.49 -7.08 9.73
CA GLY A 81 6.39 -8.22 9.66
C GLY A 81 7.83 -7.78 9.41
N LEU A 82 8.76 -8.73 9.51
CA LEU A 82 10.20 -8.47 9.33
C LEU A 82 10.56 -7.88 7.95
N MET A 83 9.86 -8.29 6.88
CA MET A 83 10.19 -7.93 5.49
C MET A 83 9.03 -7.25 4.74
N ARG A 84 7.92 -6.96 5.44
CA ARG A 84 6.75 -6.32 4.82
C ARG A 84 5.83 -5.77 5.89
N VAL A 85 5.07 -4.76 5.51
CA VAL A 85 3.91 -4.29 6.26
C VAL A 85 2.66 -4.72 5.52
N ARG A 86 1.70 -5.32 6.24
CA ARG A 86 0.38 -5.61 5.71
C ARG A 86 -0.60 -4.60 6.30
N VAL A 87 -1.43 -4.00 5.46
CA VAL A 87 -2.46 -3.03 5.82
C VAL A 87 -3.80 -3.60 5.35
N LEU A 88 -4.75 -3.68 6.29
CA LEU A 88 -6.12 -4.10 6.03
C LEU A 88 -7.03 -2.90 6.32
N LEU A 89 -7.76 -2.45 5.29
CA LEU A 89 -8.67 -1.31 5.35
C LEU A 89 -10.10 -1.83 5.50
N ASP A 90 -10.67 -1.82 6.72
CA ASP A 90 -12.06 -2.25 7.02
C ASP A 90 -12.58 -3.41 6.16
N GLU A 91 -11.76 -4.44 5.95
CA GLU A 91 -12.03 -5.60 5.08
C GLU A 91 -12.18 -5.33 3.56
N LYS A 92 -12.18 -4.07 3.13
CA LYS A 92 -12.25 -3.63 1.73
C LYS A 92 -10.98 -3.98 0.95
N ALA A 93 -9.82 -3.72 1.54
CA ALA A 93 -8.53 -3.95 0.88
C ALA A 93 -7.54 -4.67 1.79
N ASP A 94 -6.75 -5.56 1.19
CA ASP A 94 -5.66 -6.28 1.84
C ASP A 94 -4.35 -6.03 1.08
N LEU A 95 -3.57 -5.10 1.61
CA LEU A 95 -2.41 -4.51 0.94
C LEU A 95 -1.12 -4.93 1.65
N SER A 96 -0.11 -5.33 0.89
CA SER A 96 1.19 -5.75 1.41
C SER A 96 2.32 -4.94 0.78
N PHE A 97 3.07 -4.22 1.60
CA PHE A 97 4.15 -3.32 1.23
C PHE A 97 5.51 -3.92 1.61
N PRO A 98 6.31 -4.43 0.65
CA PRO A 98 7.55 -5.14 0.96
C PRO A 98 8.75 -4.22 1.28
N LYS A 99 8.88 -3.06 0.64
CA LYS A 99 10.08 -2.19 0.78
C LYS A 99 9.82 -0.82 1.39
N HIS A 100 8.56 -0.40 1.47
CA HIS A 100 8.18 0.96 1.89
C HIS A 100 7.25 0.96 3.11
N GLY A 101 7.30 -0.12 3.89
CA GLY A 101 6.41 -0.32 5.03
C GLY A 101 6.44 0.82 6.04
N ASP A 102 7.64 1.28 6.45
CA ASP A 102 7.76 2.36 7.45
C ASP A 102 7.16 3.68 6.93
N ARG A 103 7.38 4.02 5.65
CA ARG A 103 6.78 5.23 5.05
C ARG A 103 5.26 5.15 5.00
N VAL A 104 4.70 3.96 4.75
CA VAL A 104 3.25 3.73 4.77
C VAL A 104 2.72 3.89 6.19
N ILE A 105 3.38 3.32 7.20
CA ILE A 105 2.99 3.47 8.60
C ILE A 105 3.05 4.94 9.02
N ASP A 106 4.14 5.63 8.73
CA ASP A 106 4.32 7.05 9.06
C ASP A 106 3.26 7.93 8.39
N PHE A 107 2.85 7.59 7.17
CA PHE A 107 1.77 8.27 6.48
C PHE A 107 0.44 8.05 7.19
N LEU A 108 0.08 6.80 7.46
CA LEU A 108 -1.21 6.45 8.08
C LEU A 108 -1.31 7.04 9.50
N ASN A 109 -0.23 7.01 10.28
CA ASN A 109 -0.16 7.62 11.62
C ASN A 109 -0.43 9.13 11.63
N LYS A 110 -0.25 9.83 10.50
CA LYS A 110 -0.55 11.27 10.37
C LYS A 110 -2.01 11.55 10.02
N LYS A 111 -2.77 10.55 9.57
CA LYS A 111 -4.20 10.70 9.27
C LYS A 111 -4.97 10.68 10.58
N LYS A 112 -5.42 11.86 11.01
CA LYS A 112 -6.03 12.08 12.34
C LYS A 112 -7.31 11.28 12.57
N ASP A 113 -8.03 10.95 11.50
CA ASP A 113 -9.35 10.30 11.58
C ASP A 113 -9.27 8.77 11.51
N LEU A 114 -8.12 8.21 11.16
CA LEU A 114 -7.95 6.75 11.08
C LEU A 114 -7.66 6.18 12.47
N LYS A 115 -8.47 5.21 12.92
CA LYS A 115 -8.08 4.38 14.06
C LYS A 115 -7.12 3.32 13.58
N LEU A 116 -5.84 3.52 13.86
CA LEU A 116 -4.80 2.52 13.61
C LEU A 116 -4.76 1.49 14.72
N TRP A 117 -4.89 0.22 14.34
CA TRP A 117 -4.74 -0.91 15.23
C TRP A 117 -3.54 -1.74 14.76
N GLU A 118 -2.49 -1.80 15.57
CA GLU A 118 -1.40 -2.73 15.31
C GLU A 118 -1.84 -4.14 15.72
N TYR A 119 -1.93 -5.04 14.73
CA TYR A 119 -2.09 -6.45 15.04
C TYR A 119 -0.71 -7.02 15.36
N GLU A 120 -0.34 -6.99 16.64
CA GLU A 120 0.73 -7.84 17.13
C GLU A 120 0.31 -9.30 16.91
N ARG A 121 0.79 -9.92 15.82
CA ARG A 121 0.99 -11.37 15.85
C ARG A 121 2.08 -11.60 16.88
N ASN A 122 1.70 -11.76 18.13
CA ASN A 122 2.57 -12.28 19.16
C ASN A 122 2.96 -13.72 18.75
N ILE A 123 4.00 -13.85 17.92
CA ILE A 123 4.70 -15.11 17.69
C ILE A 123 5.22 -15.65 19.03
N TRP A 124 5.55 -14.73 19.96
CA TRP A 124 5.95 -15.04 21.33
C TRP A 124 4.80 -15.56 22.22
N SER A 125 3.55 -15.12 22.06
CA SER A 125 2.43 -15.65 22.88
C SER A 125 2.02 -17.08 22.48
N ARG A 126 2.35 -17.52 21.25
CA ARG A 126 2.20 -18.93 20.85
C ARG A 126 3.37 -19.82 21.28
N MET A 127 4.59 -19.29 21.41
CA MET A 127 5.75 -20.07 21.88
C MET A 127 5.87 -20.11 23.41
N PHE A 128 5.32 -19.13 24.13
CA PHE A 128 5.35 -19.06 25.61
C PHE A 128 3.97 -19.17 26.26
N GLY A 129 2.96 -19.61 25.50
CA GLY A 129 1.64 -19.95 26.00
C GLY A 129 1.71 -21.18 26.89
N LYS A 130 2.06 -20.98 28.16
CA LYS A 130 1.70 -21.89 29.25
C LYS A 130 0.18 -22.09 29.24
N GLN A 131 -0.25 -23.30 28.92
CA GLN A 131 -1.27 -24.00 29.69
C GLN A 131 -0.67 -25.32 30.14
#